data_AF-A0A9R1VCU1-F1
#
_entry.id   AF-A0A9R1VCU1-F1
#
_cell.length_a   1.000
_cell.length_b   1.000
_cell.length_c   1.000
_cell.angle_alpha   90.00
_cell.angle_beta   90.00
_cell.angle_gamma   90.00
#
_symmetry.space_group_name_H-M   'P 1'
#
loop_
_entity.id
_entity.type
_entity.pdbx_description
1 polymer ?
#
loop_
_entity_poly.entity_id
_entity_poly.type
_entity_poly.pdbx_seq_one_letter_code
_entity_poly.pdbx_strand_id
1 'polypeptide(L)'
;MDSSRQSLIPSYLYSNSLTNRFDFEKLAVNQQSSYDTLLSSLSESPDVASRGFVVQAPSEPGKIKMFSPAAYAACAVGGSLSCGSTHTGITPLDVVKCNMQIDPAKYKNISSGFGVLLKEQGIKGFYKGWAPTLVGYSAQGACKFGFYEYFKKTYSDIAGPEYATKYKTLIYLAGSASAEVIACVALCPFEAVKVRVQTQPGFAKGLSDGLPKIIKAEGVAGLYKGLTPLLGRQIPYTMMKFGSFETIVEMAYKYAIPTPKEQCSKSFQLGVSFAGGYAAGILCAVVSHPADNLVSFLNNSQGATVGDAVKKLGMWGLFTRGLPLRILMIGTLTGTQWGIYDAFKVFVGLPTTGAAPPAAAN
;
A
#
# COMPACT_ATOMS: atom_id res chain seq x y z
N MET A 1 -0.93 -29.96 31.64
CA MET A 1 -0.60 -30.44 30.28
C MET A 1 -0.94 -29.30 29.33
N ASP A 2 -0.02 -28.36 29.16
CA ASP A 2 -0.18 -27.23 28.25
C ASP A 2 1.14 -27.06 27.47
N SER A 3 1.16 -27.59 26.25
CA SER A 3 2.25 -27.40 25.31
C SER A 3 2.12 -26.02 24.66
N SER A 4 2.80 -25.03 25.24
CA SER A 4 3.05 -23.74 24.60
C SER A 4 3.78 -23.96 23.28
N ARG A 5 3.06 -23.76 22.16
CA ARG A 5 3.62 -23.73 20.80
C ARG A 5 4.64 -22.58 20.71
N GLN A 6 5.91 -22.91 20.92
CA GLN A 6 7.03 -22.02 20.62
C GLN A 6 7.00 -21.66 19.13
N SER A 7 7.02 -20.35 18.83
CA SER A 7 7.10 -19.88 17.46
C SER A 7 8.47 -20.21 16.88
N LEU A 8 8.53 -21.21 16.01
CA LEU A 8 9.72 -21.53 15.23
C LEU A 8 9.79 -20.57 14.02
N ILE A 9 10.08 -19.29 14.28
CA ILE A 9 10.50 -18.35 13.23
C ILE A 9 11.95 -17.96 13.50
N PRO A 10 12.91 -18.61 12.83
CA PRO A 10 14.29 -18.16 12.83
C PRO A 10 14.47 -16.93 11.93
N SER A 11 15.47 -16.13 12.28
CA SER A 11 15.86 -14.81 11.76
C SER A 11 16.27 -14.76 10.28
N TYR A 12 16.12 -15.83 9.51
CA TYR A 12 16.59 -15.93 8.12
C TYR A 12 15.67 -15.27 7.08
N LEU A 13 14.42 -14.94 7.40
CA LEU A 13 13.51 -14.28 6.42
C LEU A 13 14.01 -12.88 6.00
N TYR A 14 15.04 -12.36 6.66
CA TYR A 14 15.66 -11.06 6.39
C TYR A 14 17.19 -11.07 6.46
N SER A 15 17.82 -12.25 6.50
CA SER A 15 19.28 -12.38 6.46
C SER A 15 19.72 -12.83 5.07
N ASN A 16 20.56 -12.02 4.41
CA ASN A 16 21.19 -12.36 3.15
C ASN A 16 22.13 -13.57 3.33
N SER A 17 21.76 -14.73 2.79
CA SER A 17 22.71 -15.80 2.51
C SER A 17 22.81 -15.98 0.99
N LEU A 18 23.78 -15.29 0.40
CA LEU A 18 24.40 -15.65 -0.88
C LEU A 18 25.87 -15.19 -0.82
N THR A 19 26.67 -15.84 0.03
CA THR A 19 28.13 -15.85 -0.09
C THR A 19 28.51 -16.88 -1.15
N ASN A 20 28.37 -16.52 -2.43
CA ASN A 20 29.17 -17.17 -3.47
C ASN A 20 30.57 -16.53 -3.42
N ARG A 21 31.46 -17.12 -2.62
CA ARG A 21 32.90 -16.88 -2.72
C ARG A 21 33.37 -17.49 -4.05
N PHE A 22 33.41 -16.67 -5.09
CA PHE A 22 34.27 -16.93 -6.24
C PHE A 22 35.60 -16.20 -6.04
N ASP A 23 36.67 -16.95 -6.25
CA ASP A 23 38.09 -16.59 -6.16
C ASP A 23 38.43 -15.21 -6.71
N PHE A 24 38.71 -14.25 -5.81
CA PHE A 24 39.41 -13.00 -6.15
C PHE A 24 40.66 -12.77 -5.27
N GLU A 25 41.01 -13.72 -4.39
CA GLU A 25 42.16 -13.63 -3.48
C GLU A 25 43.51 -14.07 -4.10
N LYS A 26 43.54 -14.40 -5.39
CA LYS A 26 44.79 -14.80 -6.10
C LYS A 26 45.35 -13.77 -7.10
N LEU A 27 44.87 -12.53 -7.08
CA LEU A 27 45.35 -11.46 -7.98
C LEU A 27 45.87 -10.19 -7.30
N ALA A 28 45.98 -10.17 -5.97
CA ALA A 28 46.60 -9.07 -5.22
C ALA A 28 47.94 -9.50 -4.59
N VAL A 29 48.89 -9.90 -5.44
CA VAL A 29 50.31 -9.98 -5.07
C VAL A 29 50.97 -8.67 -5.51
N ASN A 30 51.84 -8.14 -4.65
CA ASN A 30 52.76 -7.01 -4.86
C ASN A 30 52.22 -5.58 -4.70
N GLN A 31 51.80 -5.17 -3.49
CA GLN A 31 51.98 -3.77 -3.07
C GLN A 31 51.86 -3.42 -1.57
N GLN A 32 52.14 -4.33 -0.63
CA GLN A 32 51.96 -4.01 0.81
C GLN A 32 53.07 -4.57 1.72
N SER A 33 54.32 -4.65 1.25
CA SER A 33 55.46 -5.21 2.02
C SER A 33 56.32 -4.13 2.74
N SER A 34 55.76 -2.97 3.09
CA SER A 34 56.57 -1.88 3.70
C SER A 34 55.92 -1.12 4.85
N TYR A 35 54.82 -1.63 5.42
CA TYR A 35 54.13 -0.99 6.55
C TYR A 35 53.92 -1.89 7.78
N ASP A 36 54.56 -3.07 7.83
CA ASP A 36 54.57 -3.94 9.03
C ASP A 36 55.69 -3.60 10.04
N THR A 37 56.56 -2.63 9.75
CA THR A 37 57.80 -2.43 10.54
C THR A 37 57.84 -1.13 11.38
N LEU A 38 56.88 -0.23 11.20
CA LEU A 38 56.87 1.09 11.88
C LEU A 38 55.84 1.25 13.01
N LEU A 39 54.84 0.36 13.10
CA LEU A 39 53.78 0.44 14.12
C LEU A 39 53.97 -0.53 15.30
N SER A 40 55.01 -1.37 15.25
CA SER A 40 55.32 -2.36 16.30
C SER A 40 56.35 -1.89 17.33
N SER A 41 56.82 -0.64 17.25
CA SER A 41 57.94 -0.13 18.07
C SER A 41 57.63 1.12 18.90
N LEU A 42 56.37 1.55 19.01
CA LEU A 42 56.00 2.71 19.83
C LEU A 42 55.00 2.36 20.94
N SER A 43 55.61 2.11 22.09
CA SER A 43 55.15 2.31 23.48
C SER A 43 54.18 1.30 24.12
N GLU A 44 54.79 0.36 24.85
CA GLU A 44 54.27 -0.24 26.08
C GLU A 44 54.23 0.79 27.24
N SER A 45 53.11 0.85 27.98
CA SER A 45 53.00 1.22 29.42
C SER A 45 51.52 1.09 29.89
N PRO A 46 51.25 0.93 31.21
CA PRO A 46 50.53 -0.25 31.71
C PRO A 46 49.04 -0.05 32.07
N ASP A 47 48.35 -1.20 32.13
CA ASP A 47 47.14 -1.53 32.92
C ASP A 47 46.10 -0.43 33.19
N VAL A 48 45.10 -0.35 32.31
CA VAL A 48 43.75 0.09 32.68
C VAL A 48 42.77 -0.98 32.22
N ALA A 49 42.26 -1.75 33.19
CA ALA A 49 41.19 -2.72 32.97
C ALA A 49 39.96 -2.01 32.38
N SER A 50 39.77 -2.11 31.06
CA SER A 50 38.50 -1.76 30.43
C SER A 50 37.49 -2.85 30.75
N ARG A 51 36.91 -2.76 31.94
CA ARG A 51 35.56 -3.29 32.17
C ARG A 51 34.70 -2.65 31.09
N GLY A 52 34.34 -3.42 30.07
CA GLY A 52 33.34 -3.04 29.10
C GLY A 52 32.05 -2.76 29.86
N PHE A 53 31.84 -1.51 30.22
CA PHE A 53 30.56 -0.99 30.66
C PHE A 53 29.70 -1.00 29.40
N VAL A 54 29.10 -2.17 29.13
CA VAL A 54 28.00 -2.26 28.19
C VAL A 54 26.88 -1.46 28.83
N VAL A 55 26.76 -0.19 28.44
CA VAL A 55 25.53 0.56 28.64
C VAL A 55 24.48 -0.25 27.90
N GLN A 56 23.71 -1.02 28.66
CA GLN A 56 22.49 -1.61 28.18
C GLN A 56 21.68 -0.43 27.63
N ALA A 57 21.48 -0.39 26.31
CA ALA A 57 20.66 0.64 25.69
C ALA A 57 19.36 0.73 26.49
N PRO A 58 18.92 1.93 26.95
CA PRO A 58 17.71 2.05 27.72
C PRO A 58 16.61 1.31 26.99
N SER A 59 15.96 0.37 27.66
CA SER A 59 14.82 -0.34 27.10
C SER A 59 13.82 0.72 26.63
N GLU A 60 13.76 0.95 25.31
CA GLU A 60 12.83 1.94 24.75
C GLU A 60 11.41 1.48 25.14
N PRO A 61 10.69 2.25 25.96
CA PRO A 61 9.38 1.83 26.43
C PRO A 61 8.40 1.91 25.26
N GLY A 62 7.89 0.76 24.80
CA GLY A 62 6.68 0.72 23.96
C GLY A 62 6.79 0.17 22.53
N LYS A 63 7.85 -0.55 22.14
CA LYS A 63 7.84 -1.25 20.83
C LYS A 63 6.78 -2.34 20.82
N ILE A 64 5.68 -2.10 20.10
CA ILE A 64 4.65 -3.10 19.81
C ILE A 64 5.34 -4.33 19.21
N LYS A 65 5.16 -5.52 19.83
CA LYS A 65 5.75 -6.76 19.33
C LYS A 65 5.29 -6.99 17.88
N MET A 66 6.24 -7.22 16.97
CA MET A 66 5.96 -7.55 15.57
C MET A 66 5.02 -8.76 15.51
N PHE A 67 4.02 -8.69 14.62
CA PHE A 67 3.01 -9.74 14.45
C PHE A 67 2.11 -10.04 15.66
N SER A 68 2.00 -9.10 16.62
CA SER A 68 0.99 -9.16 17.68
C SER A 68 -0.36 -8.62 17.19
N PRO A 69 -1.48 -8.95 17.88
CA PRO A 69 -2.77 -8.32 17.63
C PRO A 69 -2.71 -6.78 17.66
N ALA A 70 -1.86 -6.22 18.53
CA ALA A 70 -1.61 -4.79 18.61
C ALA A 70 -0.89 -4.24 17.36
N ALA A 71 0.02 -5.00 16.75
CA ALA A 71 0.66 -4.61 15.49
C ALA A 71 -0.34 -4.61 14.33
N TYR A 72 -1.23 -5.63 14.26
CA TYR A 72 -2.29 -5.66 13.25
C TYR A 72 -3.30 -4.53 13.41
N ALA A 73 -3.68 -4.22 14.65
CA ALA A 73 -4.54 -3.08 14.95
C ALA A 73 -3.87 -1.75 14.57
N ALA A 74 -2.58 -1.58 14.87
CA ALA A 74 -1.82 -0.40 14.45
C ALA A 74 -1.75 -0.27 12.92
N CYS A 75 -1.51 -1.37 12.19
CA CYS A 75 -1.55 -1.38 10.73
C CYS A 75 -2.95 -1.06 10.19
N ALA A 76 -4.02 -1.52 10.85
CA ALA A 76 -5.38 -1.17 10.49
C ALA A 76 -5.67 0.34 10.71
N VAL A 77 -5.27 0.91 11.84
CA VAL A 77 -5.44 2.35 12.11
C VAL A 77 -4.63 3.19 11.13
N GLY A 78 -3.36 2.84 10.88
CA GLY A 78 -2.53 3.50 9.89
C GLY A 78 -3.12 3.42 8.49
N GLY A 79 -3.65 2.24 8.11
CA GLY A 79 -4.32 2.03 6.84
C GLY A 79 -5.60 2.86 6.69
N SER A 80 -6.38 2.97 7.77
CA SER A 80 -7.58 3.81 7.85
C SER A 80 -7.25 5.28 7.65
N LEU A 81 -6.26 5.80 8.39
CA LEU A 81 -5.83 7.20 8.27
C LEU A 81 -5.28 7.49 6.87
N SER A 82 -4.46 6.59 6.34
CA SER A 82 -3.89 6.69 5.00
C SER A 82 -4.96 6.72 3.91
N CYS A 83 -5.82 5.71 3.83
CA CYS A 83 -6.84 5.62 2.78
C CYS A 83 -7.94 6.67 2.96
N GLY A 84 -8.45 6.84 4.19
CA GLY A 84 -9.52 7.79 4.49
C GLY A 84 -9.15 9.22 4.13
N SER A 85 -7.98 9.69 4.58
CA SER A 85 -7.54 11.08 4.31
C SER A 85 -7.26 11.32 2.84
N THR A 86 -6.54 10.41 2.17
CA THR A 86 -6.18 10.57 0.75
C THR A 86 -7.40 10.53 -0.17
N HIS A 87 -8.34 9.61 0.06
CA HIS A 87 -9.57 9.55 -0.73
C HIS A 87 -10.52 10.71 -0.43
N THR A 88 -10.53 11.22 0.81
CA THR A 88 -11.29 12.44 1.12
C THR A 88 -10.67 13.67 0.42
N GLY A 89 -9.34 13.78 0.42
CA GLY A 89 -8.62 14.85 -0.27
C GLY A 89 -8.84 14.86 -1.78
N ILE A 90 -9.02 13.70 -2.41
CA ILE A 90 -9.28 13.58 -3.85
C ILE A 90 -10.77 13.66 -4.22
N THR A 91 -11.67 13.76 -3.22
CA THR A 91 -13.13 13.82 -3.45
C THR A 91 -13.56 14.91 -4.45
N PRO A 92 -13.02 16.15 -4.44
CA PRO A 92 -13.35 17.15 -5.46
C PRO A 92 -13.14 16.66 -6.90
N LEU A 93 -12.04 15.94 -7.13
CA LEU A 93 -11.70 15.41 -8.44
C LEU A 93 -12.61 14.22 -8.80
N ASP A 94 -12.96 13.38 -7.81
CA ASP A 94 -13.92 12.29 -8.00
C ASP A 94 -15.31 12.81 -8.37
N VAL A 95 -15.79 13.88 -7.71
CA VAL A 95 -17.07 14.50 -8.05
C VAL A 95 -17.07 15.03 -9.49
N VAL A 96 -16.00 15.73 -9.92
CA VAL A 96 -15.88 16.19 -11.31
C VAL A 96 -15.90 15.00 -12.28
N LYS A 97 -15.15 13.94 -11.98
CA LYS A 97 -15.11 12.73 -12.82
C LYS A 97 -16.47 12.02 -12.92
N CYS A 98 -17.18 11.87 -11.82
CA CYS A 98 -18.52 11.25 -11.84
C CYS A 98 -19.49 12.09 -12.69
N ASN A 99 -19.48 13.42 -12.56
CA ASN A 99 -20.29 14.30 -13.40
C ASN A 99 -19.92 14.18 -14.89
N MET A 100 -18.63 14.06 -15.21
CA MET A 100 -18.17 13.79 -16.58
C MET A 100 -18.64 12.46 -17.15
N GLN A 101 -18.78 11.43 -16.33
CA GLN A 101 -19.26 10.12 -16.77
C GLN A 101 -20.78 10.10 -17.03
N ILE A 102 -21.54 10.90 -16.27
CA ILE A 102 -23.00 11.00 -16.42
C ILE A 102 -23.37 11.90 -17.59
N ASP A 103 -22.71 13.06 -17.71
CA ASP A 103 -22.98 14.05 -18.75
C ASP A 103 -21.70 14.51 -19.45
N PRO A 104 -21.18 13.69 -20.40
CA PRO A 104 -19.97 14.01 -21.14
C PRO A 104 -20.10 15.23 -22.05
N ALA A 105 -21.34 15.60 -22.45
CA ALA A 105 -21.59 16.74 -23.32
C ALA A 105 -21.41 18.07 -22.57
N LYS A 106 -21.87 18.10 -21.31
CA LYS A 106 -21.74 19.24 -20.40
C LYS A 106 -20.34 19.38 -19.81
N TYR A 107 -19.73 18.27 -19.40
CA TYR A 107 -18.42 18.25 -18.76
C TYR A 107 -17.35 17.66 -19.71
N LYS A 108 -16.82 18.50 -20.61
CA LYS A 108 -15.92 18.08 -21.70
C LYS A 108 -14.52 17.64 -21.23
N ASN A 109 -14.01 18.26 -20.17
CA ASN A 109 -12.65 18.07 -19.66
C ASN A 109 -12.58 18.44 -18.18
N ILE A 110 -11.59 17.90 -17.45
CA ILE A 110 -11.48 18.03 -16.00
C ILE A 110 -11.45 19.50 -15.57
N SER A 111 -10.61 20.33 -16.21
CA SER A 111 -10.49 21.77 -15.89
C SER A 111 -11.79 22.55 -16.13
N SER A 112 -12.46 22.30 -17.25
CA SER A 112 -13.78 22.87 -17.53
C SER A 112 -14.82 22.38 -16.51
N GLY A 113 -14.74 21.11 -16.12
CA GLY A 113 -15.66 20.52 -15.16
C GLY A 113 -15.57 21.13 -13.76
N PHE A 114 -14.38 21.53 -13.32
CA PHE A 114 -14.23 22.33 -12.10
C PHE A 114 -14.95 23.68 -12.23
N GLY A 115 -14.80 24.39 -13.35
CA GLY A 115 -15.47 25.67 -13.59
C GLY A 115 -16.99 25.55 -13.65
N VAL A 116 -17.51 24.57 -14.39
CA VAL A 116 -18.94 24.29 -14.50
C VAL A 116 -19.54 23.94 -13.14
N LEU A 117 -18.88 23.05 -12.39
CA LEU A 117 -19.37 22.61 -11.08
C LEU A 117 -19.37 23.77 -10.06
N LEU A 118 -18.33 24.61 -10.07
CA LEU A 118 -18.27 25.80 -9.21
C LEU A 118 -19.40 26.79 -9.53
N LYS A 119 -19.72 27.00 -10.81
CA LYS A 119 -20.79 27.92 -11.24
C LYS A 119 -22.19 27.42 -10.86
N GLU A 120 -22.43 26.11 -10.90
CA GLU A 120 -23.77 25.53 -10.67
C GLU A 120 -24.03 25.15 -9.20
N GLN A 121 -23.05 24.54 -8.54
CA GLN A 121 -23.22 23.97 -7.20
C GLN A 121 -22.37 24.67 -6.14
N GLY A 122 -21.53 25.63 -6.53
CA GLY A 122 -20.60 26.30 -5.64
C GLY A 122 -19.55 25.37 -5.05
N ILE A 123 -18.80 25.89 -4.08
CA ILE A 123 -17.72 25.15 -3.40
C ILE A 123 -18.25 23.88 -2.71
N LYS A 124 -19.49 23.92 -2.22
CA LYS A 124 -20.13 22.78 -1.54
C LYS A 124 -20.35 21.59 -2.48
N GLY A 125 -20.49 21.82 -3.79
CA GLY A 125 -20.62 20.77 -4.79
C GLY A 125 -19.41 19.82 -4.83
N PHE A 126 -18.20 20.34 -4.65
CA PHE A 126 -16.96 19.54 -4.68
C PHE A 126 -16.85 18.51 -3.56
N TYR A 127 -17.52 18.74 -2.44
CA TYR A 127 -17.48 17.85 -1.28
C TYR A 127 -18.70 16.92 -1.22
N LYS A 128 -19.49 16.82 -2.29
CA LYS A 128 -20.66 15.94 -2.33
C LYS A 128 -20.21 14.48 -2.19
N GLY A 129 -20.73 13.80 -1.17
CA GLY A 129 -20.36 12.42 -0.86
C GLY A 129 -19.04 12.27 -0.07
N TRP A 130 -18.47 13.34 0.49
CA TRP A 130 -17.24 13.23 1.29
C TRP A 130 -17.36 12.26 2.48
N ALA A 131 -18.52 12.24 3.16
CA ALA A 131 -18.74 11.38 4.32
C ALA A 131 -18.73 9.87 3.99
N PRO A 132 -19.52 9.37 3.01
CA PRO A 132 -19.40 7.97 2.60
C PRO A 132 -18.01 7.64 2.04
N THR A 133 -17.32 8.58 1.36
CA THR A 133 -15.92 8.40 0.95
C THR A 133 -15.01 8.19 2.15
N LEU A 134 -15.03 9.12 3.12
CA LEU A 134 -14.15 9.05 4.29
C LEU A 134 -14.36 7.74 5.07
N VAL A 135 -15.62 7.42 5.42
CA VAL A 135 -15.94 6.23 6.21
C VAL A 135 -15.64 4.94 5.43
N GLY A 136 -16.05 4.88 4.16
CA GLY A 136 -15.85 3.71 3.32
C GLY A 136 -14.37 3.40 3.08
N TYR A 137 -13.58 4.39 2.66
CA TYR A 137 -12.15 4.19 2.41
C TYR A 137 -11.33 4.06 3.69
N SER A 138 -11.79 4.59 4.82
CA SER A 138 -11.21 4.30 6.13
C SER A 138 -11.39 2.84 6.51
N ALA A 139 -12.61 2.30 6.40
CA ALA A 139 -12.90 0.89 6.65
C ALA A 139 -12.13 -0.02 5.68
N GLN A 140 -12.12 0.32 4.39
CA GLN A 140 -11.32 -0.39 3.39
C GLN A 140 -9.83 -0.38 3.76
N GLY A 141 -9.28 0.79 4.13
CA GLY A 141 -7.89 0.94 4.51
C GLY A 141 -7.54 0.09 5.74
N ALA A 142 -8.40 0.09 6.75
CA ALA A 142 -8.22 -0.72 7.95
C ALA A 142 -8.14 -2.21 7.63
N CYS A 143 -9.12 -2.72 6.88
CA CYS A 143 -9.15 -4.13 6.47
C CYS A 143 -7.96 -4.46 5.58
N LYS A 144 -7.68 -3.63 4.57
CA LYS A 144 -6.63 -3.88 3.57
C LYS A 144 -5.26 -3.97 4.22
N PHE A 145 -4.84 -2.99 5.02
CA PHE A 145 -3.50 -2.98 5.62
C PHE A 145 -3.40 -3.89 6.86
N GLY A 146 -4.47 -3.99 7.66
CA GLY A 146 -4.50 -4.86 8.83
C GLY A 146 -4.47 -6.35 8.46
N PHE A 147 -5.41 -6.78 7.59
CA PHE A 147 -5.47 -8.18 7.15
C PHE A 147 -4.32 -8.57 6.24
N TYR A 148 -3.73 -7.62 5.49
CA TYR A 148 -2.54 -7.92 4.70
C TYR A 148 -1.39 -8.44 5.57
N GLU A 149 -1.09 -7.78 6.69
CA GLU A 149 -0.04 -8.23 7.60
C GLU A 149 -0.38 -9.55 8.29
N TYR A 150 -1.67 -9.79 8.57
CA TYR A 150 -2.16 -11.06 9.10
C TYR A 150 -1.97 -12.20 8.08
N PHE A 151 -2.51 -12.08 6.87
CA PHE A 151 -2.42 -13.12 5.84
C PHE A 151 -1.00 -13.34 5.36
N LYS A 152 -0.19 -12.27 5.24
CA LYS A 152 1.24 -12.39 4.91
C LYS A 152 1.97 -13.28 5.90
N LYS A 153 1.73 -13.11 7.20
CA LYS A 153 2.28 -14.01 8.23
C LYS A 153 1.70 -15.41 8.10
N THR A 154 0.38 -15.56 8.10
CA THR A 154 -0.28 -16.89 8.08
C THR A 154 0.17 -17.73 6.88
N TYR A 155 0.22 -17.13 5.68
CA TYR A 155 0.65 -17.83 4.48
C TYR A 155 2.16 -18.12 4.47
N SER A 156 2.99 -17.26 5.08
CA SER A 156 4.42 -17.55 5.27
C SER A 156 4.65 -18.69 6.26
N ASP A 157 3.90 -18.71 7.37
CA ASP A 157 3.96 -19.76 8.39
C ASP A 157 3.49 -21.11 7.82
N ILE A 158 2.47 -21.11 6.95
CA ILE A 158 1.98 -22.32 6.26
C ILE A 158 2.97 -22.82 5.20
N ALA A 159 3.58 -21.92 4.43
CA ALA A 159 4.55 -22.30 3.41
C ALA A 159 5.82 -22.91 4.04
N GLY A 160 6.15 -22.51 5.26
CA GLY A 160 7.40 -22.87 5.90
C GLY A 160 8.58 -22.03 5.36
N PRO A 161 9.73 -22.10 6.02
CA PRO A 161 10.78 -21.09 5.90
C PRO A 161 11.51 -21.05 4.55
N GLU A 162 11.75 -22.21 3.94
CA GLU A 162 12.40 -22.32 2.64
C GLU A 162 11.48 -21.82 1.52
N TYR A 163 10.20 -22.18 1.58
CA TYR A 163 9.21 -21.80 0.57
C TYR A 163 8.69 -20.38 0.75
N ALA A 164 8.69 -19.84 1.97
CA ALA A 164 8.34 -18.44 2.23
C ALA A 164 9.29 -17.48 1.51
N THR A 165 10.58 -17.83 1.44
CA THR A 165 11.58 -17.04 0.71
C THR A 165 11.47 -17.26 -0.81
N LYS A 166 11.31 -18.51 -1.25
CA LYS A 166 11.20 -18.86 -2.67
C LYS A 166 9.92 -18.32 -3.34
N TYR A 167 8.81 -18.33 -2.63
CA TYR A 167 7.49 -17.91 -3.13
C TYR A 167 6.98 -16.63 -2.47
N LYS A 168 7.89 -15.79 -1.94
CA LYS A 168 7.60 -14.52 -1.27
C LYS A 168 6.59 -13.65 -2.03
N THR A 169 6.82 -13.44 -3.33
CA THR A 169 5.93 -12.65 -4.19
C THR A 169 4.52 -13.26 -4.28
N LEU A 170 4.41 -14.58 -4.44
CA LEU A 170 3.11 -15.25 -4.50
C LEU A 170 2.36 -15.16 -3.17
N ILE A 171 3.07 -15.29 -2.05
CA ILE A 171 2.50 -15.15 -0.71
C ILE A 171 1.96 -13.73 -0.50
N TYR A 172 2.70 -12.71 -0.95
CA TYR A 172 2.28 -11.32 -0.83
C TYR A 172 1.08 -11.01 -1.72
N LEU A 173 1.08 -11.54 -2.95
CA LEU A 173 -0.06 -11.42 -3.87
C LEU A 173 -1.30 -12.12 -3.32
N ALA A 174 -1.17 -13.33 -2.79
CA ALA A 174 -2.26 -14.06 -2.16
C ALA A 174 -2.78 -13.33 -0.91
N GLY A 175 -1.87 -12.87 -0.04
CA GLY A 175 -2.24 -12.15 1.19
C GLY A 175 -2.95 -10.84 0.92
N SER A 176 -2.48 -10.08 -0.07
CA SER A 176 -3.11 -8.83 -0.50
C SER A 176 -4.46 -9.04 -1.17
N ALA A 177 -4.61 -10.10 -1.99
CA ALA A 177 -5.90 -10.46 -2.58
C ALA A 177 -6.94 -10.85 -1.51
N SER A 178 -6.57 -11.70 -0.55
CA SER A 178 -7.46 -12.09 0.56
C SER A 178 -7.88 -10.91 1.43
N ALA A 179 -6.93 -10.02 1.75
CA ALA A 179 -7.23 -8.79 2.50
C ALA A 179 -8.19 -7.87 1.72
N GLU A 180 -8.00 -7.74 0.40
CA GLU A 180 -8.83 -6.87 -0.43
C GLU A 180 -10.27 -7.37 -0.59
N VAL A 181 -10.50 -8.68 -0.61
CA VAL A 181 -11.87 -9.22 -0.63
C VAL A 181 -12.65 -8.73 0.59
N ILE A 182 -12.06 -8.84 1.79
CA ILE A 182 -12.68 -8.38 3.03
C ILE A 182 -12.86 -6.86 3.01
N ALA A 183 -11.85 -6.14 2.53
CA ALA A 183 -11.89 -4.69 2.42
C ALA A 183 -12.98 -4.20 1.44
N CYS A 184 -13.21 -4.93 0.34
CA CYS A 184 -14.27 -4.63 -0.62
C CYS A 184 -15.66 -4.84 -0.03
N VAL A 185 -15.85 -5.90 0.76
CA VAL A 185 -17.12 -6.11 1.49
C VAL A 185 -17.39 -4.95 2.44
N ALA A 186 -16.38 -4.48 3.17
CA ALA A 186 -16.50 -3.32 4.05
C ALA A 186 -16.76 -2.00 3.30
N LEU A 187 -16.15 -1.81 2.13
CA LEU A 187 -16.28 -0.60 1.30
C LEU A 187 -17.62 -0.52 0.55
N CYS A 188 -18.12 -1.65 0.05
CA CYS A 188 -19.24 -1.73 -0.88
C CYS A 188 -20.48 -0.91 -0.48
N PRO A 189 -21.01 -1.00 0.76
CA PRO A 189 -22.20 -0.22 1.14
C PRO A 189 -21.97 1.30 1.07
N PHE A 190 -20.76 1.77 1.43
CA PHE A 190 -20.42 3.19 1.38
C PHE A 190 -20.19 3.66 -0.06
N GLU A 191 -19.59 2.82 -0.90
CA GLU A 191 -19.42 3.10 -2.33
C GLU A 191 -20.77 3.23 -3.02
N ALA A 192 -21.73 2.35 -2.70
CA ALA A 192 -23.09 2.42 -3.23
C ALA A 192 -23.78 3.75 -2.87
N VAL A 193 -23.65 4.21 -1.62
CA VAL A 193 -24.19 5.51 -1.19
C VAL A 193 -23.44 6.66 -1.87
N LYS A 194 -22.10 6.62 -1.91
CA LYS A 194 -21.25 7.64 -2.54
C LYS A 194 -21.66 7.86 -3.99
N VAL A 195 -21.72 6.79 -4.78
CA VAL A 195 -22.06 6.86 -6.20
C VAL A 195 -23.43 7.50 -6.39
N ARG A 196 -24.48 7.06 -5.67
CA ARG A 196 -25.82 7.67 -5.81
C ARG A 196 -25.87 9.13 -5.38
N VAL A 197 -25.19 9.47 -4.28
CA VAL A 197 -25.11 10.86 -3.81
C VAL A 197 -24.41 11.74 -4.85
N GLN A 198 -23.35 11.25 -5.50
CA GLN A 198 -22.61 12.01 -6.51
C GLN A 198 -23.34 12.09 -7.84
N THR A 199 -24.01 11.01 -8.27
CA THR A 199 -24.58 10.90 -9.62
C THR A 199 -26.04 11.30 -9.72
N GLN A 200 -26.82 11.22 -8.63
CA GLN A 200 -28.25 11.54 -8.64
C GLN A 200 -28.50 12.85 -7.87
N PRO A 201 -28.82 13.96 -8.57
CA PRO A 201 -29.26 15.20 -7.93
C PRO A 201 -30.49 14.94 -7.04
N GLY A 202 -30.47 15.44 -5.80
CA GLY A 202 -31.61 15.30 -4.87
C GLY A 202 -31.76 13.95 -4.18
N PHE A 203 -30.96 12.92 -4.49
CA PHE A 203 -31.09 11.59 -3.86
C PHE A 203 -30.90 11.62 -2.34
N ALA A 204 -29.76 12.12 -1.86
CA ALA A 204 -29.48 12.28 -0.44
C ALA A 204 -28.41 13.34 -0.18
N LYS A 205 -28.41 13.88 1.05
CA LYS A 205 -27.40 14.87 1.49
C LYS A 205 -26.05 14.22 1.88
N GLY A 206 -26.04 12.93 2.20
CA GLY A 206 -24.85 12.21 2.65
C GLY A 206 -25.17 10.80 3.13
N LEU A 207 -24.28 10.25 3.96
CA LEU A 207 -24.37 8.86 4.43
C LEU A 207 -25.62 8.60 5.29
N SER A 208 -25.95 9.50 6.21
CA SER A 208 -27.04 9.34 7.18
C SER A 208 -28.43 9.27 6.54
N ASP A 209 -28.64 9.96 5.42
CA ASP A 209 -29.90 9.96 4.66
C ASP A 209 -29.85 8.98 3.48
N GLY A 210 -28.69 8.80 2.86
CA GLY A 210 -28.53 7.93 1.70
C GLY A 210 -28.61 6.44 2.04
N LEU A 211 -27.99 6.00 3.15
CA LEU A 211 -27.97 4.59 3.51
C LEU A 211 -29.38 4.04 3.81
N PRO A 212 -30.21 4.69 4.66
CA PRO A 212 -31.59 4.22 4.90
C PRO A 212 -32.44 4.21 3.64
N LYS A 213 -32.26 5.19 2.73
CA LYS A 213 -33.00 5.25 1.45
C LYS A 213 -32.71 4.05 0.55
N ILE A 214 -31.44 3.64 0.43
CA ILE A 214 -31.09 2.44 -0.35
C ILE A 214 -31.70 1.20 0.29
N ILE A 215 -31.56 1.04 1.61
CA ILE A 215 -32.07 -0.13 2.32
C ILE A 215 -33.60 -0.21 2.19
N LYS A 216 -34.32 0.91 2.28
CA LYS A 216 -35.78 0.95 2.13
C LYS A 216 -36.24 0.63 0.70
N ALA A 217 -35.48 1.06 -0.31
CA ALA A 217 -35.86 0.88 -1.72
C ALA A 217 -35.47 -0.48 -2.30
N GLU A 218 -34.31 -1.02 -1.91
CA GLU A 218 -33.70 -2.20 -2.56
C GLU A 218 -33.25 -3.28 -1.56
N GLY A 219 -33.50 -3.07 -0.27
CA GLY A 219 -33.01 -3.94 0.79
C GLY A 219 -31.49 -3.87 0.97
N VAL A 220 -30.98 -4.73 1.86
CA VAL A 220 -29.53 -4.86 2.13
C VAL A 220 -28.78 -5.36 0.90
N ALA A 221 -29.41 -6.21 0.08
CA ALA A 221 -28.82 -6.69 -1.18
C ALA A 221 -28.50 -5.54 -2.15
N GLY A 222 -29.28 -4.45 -2.14
CA GLY A 222 -29.03 -3.25 -2.94
C GLY A 222 -27.66 -2.60 -2.68
N LEU A 223 -27.12 -2.74 -1.47
CA LEU A 223 -25.81 -2.21 -1.09
C LEU A 223 -24.64 -2.99 -1.70
N TYR A 224 -24.87 -4.25 -2.10
CA TYR A 224 -23.84 -5.16 -2.60
C TYR A 224 -23.93 -5.44 -4.11
N LYS A 225 -24.87 -4.82 -4.83
CA LYS A 225 -25.00 -4.97 -6.29
C LYS A 225 -23.73 -4.58 -7.05
N GLY A 226 -22.93 -3.67 -6.51
CA GLY A 226 -21.65 -3.23 -7.07
C GLY A 226 -20.44 -4.07 -6.66
N LEU A 227 -20.61 -5.13 -5.85
CA LEU A 227 -19.47 -5.85 -5.26
C LEU A 227 -18.61 -6.54 -6.32
N THR A 228 -19.20 -7.21 -7.31
CA THR A 228 -18.45 -7.89 -8.38
C THR A 228 -17.57 -6.94 -9.20
N PRO A 229 -18.09 -5.84 -9.78
CA PRO A 229 -17.24 -4.89 -10.49
C PRO A 229 -16.23 -4.22 -9.55
N LEU A 230 -16.58 -4.02 -8.27
CA LEU A 230 -15.65 -3.51 -7.27
C LEU A 230 -14.47 -4.47 -7.06
N LEU A 231 -14.72 -5.76 -6.81
CA LEU A 231 -13.68 -6.78 -6.65
C LEU A 231 -12.78 -6.88 -7.88
N GLY A 232 -13.37 -6.88 -9.09
CA GLY A 232 -12.63 -6.94 -10.35
C GLY A 232 -11.67 -5.76 -10.56
N ARG A 233 -11.99 -4.58 -10.00
CA ARG A 233 -11.12 -3.41 -10.03
C ARG A 233 -10.09 -3.41 -8.89
N GLN A 234 -10.53 -3.71 -7.68
CA GLN A 234 -9.74 -3.49 -6.47
C GLN A 234 -8.71 -4.59 -6.22
N ILE A 235 -9.03 -5.87 -6.50
CA ILE A 235 -8.09 -6.97 -6.27
C ILE A 235 -6.80 -6.81 -7.11
N PRO A 236 -6.88 -6.62 -8.44
CA PRO A 236 -5.66 -6.43 -9.25
C PRO A 236 -4.88 -5.17 -8.83
N TYR A 237 -5.59 -4.10 -8.49
CA TYR A 237 -4.99 -2.87 -7.99
C TYR A 237 -4.21 -3.11 -6.69
N THR A 238 -4.82 -3.78 -5.71
CA THR A 238 -4.19 -4.02 -4.40
C THR A 238 -3.05 -5.02 -4.50
N MET A 239 -3.20 -6.10 -5.27
CA MET A 239 -2.12 -7.05 -5.56
C MET A 239 -0.88 -6.34 -6.11
N MET A 240 -1.06 -5.47 -7.11
CA MET A 240 0.06 -4.72 -7.66
C MET A 240 0.61 -3.67 -6.70
N LYS A 241 -0.26 -2.96 -5.99
CA LYS A 241 0.15 -1.94 -5.03
C LYS A 241 1.09 -2.51 -3.98
N PHE A 242 0.74 -3.63 -3.34
CA PHE A 242 1.59 -4.23 -2.30
C PHE A 242 2.78 -4.99 -2.89
N GLY A 243 2.56 -5.81 -3.93
CA GLY A 243 3.62 -6.60 -4.55
C GLY A 243 4.73 -5.73 -5.17
N SER A 244 4.36 -4.71 -5.94
CA SER A 244 5.35 -3.78 -6.53
C SER A 244 6.02 -2.93 -5.47
N PHE A 245 5.28 -2.42 -4.48
CA PHE A 245 5.86 -1.56 -3.45
C PHE A 245 6.94 -2.29 -2.66
N GLU A 246 6.66 -3.49 -2.15
CA GLU A 246 7.66 -4.25 -1.38
C GLU A 246 8.90 -4.58 -2.23
N THR A 247 8.69 -4.98 -3.49
CA THR A 247 9.80 -5.29 -4.41
C THR A 247 10.63 -4.04 -4.75
N ILE A 248 9.98 -2.90 -5.01
CA ILE A 248 10.66 -1.63 -5.33
C ILE A 248 11.47 -1.14 -4.14
N VAL A 249 10.89 -1.17 -2.94
CA VAL A 249 11.59 -0.74 -1.72
C VAL A 249 12.78 -1.66 -1.44
N GLU A 250 12.63 -2.97 -1.57
CA GLU A 250 13.72 -3.94 -1.42
C GLU A 250 14.85 -3.69 -2.45
N MET A 251 14.50 -3.48 -3.72
CA MET A 251 15.49 -3.14 -4.75
C MET A 251 16.16 -1.78 -4.50
N ALA A 252 15.42 -0.78 -4.03
CA ALA A 252 15.97 0.53 -3.70
C ALA A 252 17.01 0.44 -2.59
N TYR A 253 16.72 -0.31 -1.51
CA TYR A 253 17.69 -0.55 -0.44
C TYR A 253 18.86 -1.44 -0.85
N LYS A 254 18.66 -2.35 -1.81
CA LYS A 254 19.72 -3.27 -2.27
C LYS A 254 20.69 -2.62 -3.26
N TYR A 255 20.20 -1.76 -4.16
CA TYR A 255 20.97 -1.27 -5.30
C TYR A 255 21.17 0.25 -5.33
N ALA A 256 20.27 1.03 -4.73
CA ALA A 256 20.29 2.49 -4.85
C ALA A 256 20.74 3.20 -3.56
N ILE A 257 20.61 2.56 -2.40
CA ILE A 257 20.96 3.16 -1.10
C ILE A 257 22.19 2.43 -0.54
N PRO A 258 23.35 3.11 -0.42
CA PRO A 258 24.59 2.49 0.06
C PRO A 258 24.62 2.22 1.57
N THR A 259 23.61 2.68 2.32
CA THR A 259 23.50 2.53 3.77
C THR A 259 22.44 1.51 4.16
N PRO A 260 22.71 0.61 5.14
CA PRO A 260 21.70 -0.26 5.72
C PRO A 260 20.51 0.56 6.24
N LYS A 261 19.29 0.01 6.10
CA LYS A 261 18.06 0.71 6.44
C LYS A 261 18.02 1.17 7.91
N GLU A 262 18.69 0.43 8.78
CA GLU A 262 18.80 0.70 10.22
C GLU A 262 19.62 1.97 10.52
N GLN A 263 20.48 2.40 9.60
CA GLN A 263 21.33 3.60 9.72
C GLN A 263 20.72 4.82 9.01
N CYS A 264 19.63 4.64 8.26
CA CYS A 264 18.94 5.73 7.59
C CYS A 264 18.08 6.55 8.57
N SER A 265 18.10 7.88 8.45
CA SER A 265 17.20 8.75 9.22
C SER A 265 15.73 8.43 8.95
N LYS A 266 14.86 8.58 9.95
CA LYS A 266 13.41 8.31 9.81
C LYS A 266 12.79 9.10 8.67
N SER A 267 13.17 10.38 8.50
CA SER A 267 12.70 11.22 7.40
C SER A 267 13.13 10.71 6.02
N PHE A 268 14.36 10.19 5.90
CA PHE A 268 14.82 9.58 4.66
C PHE A 268 14.05 8.30 4.35
N GLN A 269 13.82 7.44 5.34
CA GLN A 269 12.99 6.24 5.17
C GLN A 269 11.57 6.57 4.70
N LEU A 270 10.94 7.62 5.27
CA LEU A 270 9.62 8.08 4.82
C LEU A 270 9.65 8.63 3.39
N GLY A 271 10.73 9.33 3.01
CA GLY A 271 10.94 9.78 1.63
C GLY A 271 11.06 8.62 0.64
N VAL A 272 11.80 7.57 1.01
CA VAL A 272 11.92 6.33 0.23
C VAL A 272 10.55 5.63 0.12
N SER A 273 9.77 5.58 1.20
CA SER A 273 8.41 5.03 1.16
C SER A 273 7.47 5.82 0.25
N PHE A 274 7.54 7.16 0.26
CA PHE A 274 6.76 7.97 -0.67
C PHE A 274 7.17 7.74 -2.13
N ALA A 275 8.48 7.78 -2.42
CA ALA A 275 9.01 7.59 -3.77
C ALA A 275 8.75 6.17 -4.31
N GLY A 276 8.97 5.15 -3.47
CA GLY A 276 8.64 3.76 -3.77
C GLY A 276 7.14 3.56 -3.97
N GLY A 277 6.31 4.23 -3.16
CA GLY A 277 4.86 4.25 -3.30
C GLY A 277 4.41 4.91 -4.60
N TYR A 278 5.06 5.99 -5.02
CA TYR A 278 4.79 6.66 -6.28
C TYR A 278 5.14 5.77 -7.47
N ALA A 279 6.34 5.19 -7.48
CA ALA A 279 6.78 4.26 -8.52
C ALA A 279 5.89 3.00 -8.60
N ALA A 280 5.52 2.42 -7.45
CA ALA A 280 4.55 1.33 -7.38
C ALA A 280 3.18 1.75 -7.91
N GLY A 281 2.75 2.99 -7.65
CA GLY A 281 1.51 3.55 -8.17
C GLY A 281 1.52 3.70 -9.70
N ILE A 282 2.65 4.07 -10.31
CA ILE A 282 2.80 4.10 -11.78
C ILE A 282 2.62 2.68 -12.36
N LEU A 283 3.36 1.70 -11.82
CA LEU A 283 3.25 0.31 -12.27
C LEU A 283 1.83 -0.23 -12.09
N CYS A 284 1.23 0.06 -10.94
CA CYS A 284 -0.15 -0.29 -10.65
C CYS A 284 -1.10 0.33 -11.66
N ALA A 285 -0.94 1.61 -12.01
CA ALA A 285 -1.77 2.28 -13.00
C ALA A 285 -1.69 1.61 -14.38
N VAL A 286 -0.49 1.23 -14.83
CA VAL A 286 -0.26 0.56 -16.12
C VAL A 286 -0.87 -0.84 -16.14
N VAL A 287 -0.59 -1.66 -15.12
CA VAL A 287 -1.03 -3.06 -15.09
C VAL A 287 -2.54 -3.19 -14.86
N SER A 288 -3.11 -2.36 -13.98
CA SER A 288 -4.56 -2.36 -13.72
C SER A 288 -5.36 -1.56 -14.76
N HIS A 289 -4.70 -0.98 -15.77
CA HIS A 289 -5.37 -0.16 -16.78
C HIS A 289 -6.46 -0.87 -17.56
N PRO A 290 -6.18 -2.07 -18.12
CA PRO A 290 -7.15 -2.78 -18.92
C PRO A 290 -8.36 -3.23 -18.10
N ALA A 291 -8.14 -3.76 -16.90
CA ALA A 291 -9.19 -4.22 -16.01
C ALA A 291 -10.16 -3.09 -15.65
N ASP A 292 -9.64 -1.90 -15.35
CA ASP A 292 -10.47 -0.73 -15.02
C ASP A 292 -11.29 -0.23 -16.22
N ASN A 293 -10.70 -0.21 -17.42
CA ASN A 293 -11.41 0.18 -18.63
C ASN A 293 -12.52 -0.83 -18.97
N LEU A 294 -12.27 -2.13 -18.78
CA LEU A 294 -13.28 -3.18 -18.94
C LEU A 294 -14.40 -3.02 -17.92
N VAL A 295 -14.09 -2.91 -16.63
CA VAL A 295 -15.09 -2.75 -15.56
C VAL A 295 -15.91 -1.48 -15.76
N SER A 296 -15.27 -0.36 -16.13
CA SER A 296 -15.95 0.90 -16.41
C SER A 296 -16.89 0.79 -17.61
N PHE A 297 -16.49 0.08 -18.66
CA PHE A 297 -17.33 -0.17 -19.82
C PHE A 297 -18.56 -1.03 -19.48
N LEU A 298 -18.35 -2.11 -18.72
CA LEU A 298 -19.41 -3.02 -18.28
C LEU A 298 -20.40 -2.32 -17.34
N ASN A 299 -19.93 -1.43 -16.47
CA ASN A 299 -20.80 -0.63 -15.60
C ASN A 299 -21.68 0.36 -16.39
N ASN A 300 -21.18 0.88 -17.52
CA ASN A 300 -21.91 1.84 -18.35
C ASN A 300 -22.80 1.17 -19.41
N SER A 301 -22.54 -0.08 -19.77
CA SER A 301 -23.26 -0.81 -20.82
C SER A 301 -23.96 -2.03 -20.24
N GLN A 302 -25.20 -1.86 -19.77
CA GLN A 302 -25.96 -2.96 -19.18
C GLN A 302 -26.15 -4.11 -20.18
N GLY A 303 -25.75 -5.33 -19.78
CA GLY A 303 -25.85 -6.54 -20.61
C GLY A 303 -24.69 -6.74 -21.58
N ALA A 304 -23.72 -5.82 -21.67
CA ALA A 304 -22.54 -6.01 -22.50
C ALA A 304 -21.57 -7.03 -21.90
N THR A 305 -20.89 -7.77 -22.77
CA THR A 305 -19.85 -8.72 -22.35
C THR A 305 -18.45 -8.09 -22.43
N VAL A 306 -17.47 -8.74 -21.80
CA VAL A 306 -16.05 -8.37 -21.96
C VAL A 306 -15.64 -8.37 -23.45
N GLY A 307 -16.19 -9.28 -24.25
CA GLY A 307 -15.95 -9.34 -25.68
C GLY A 307 -16.44 -8.10 -26.42
N ASP A 308 -17.59 -7.55 -26.03
CA ASP A 308 -18.14 -6.31 -26.61
C ASP A 308 -17.30 -5.10 -26.22
N ALA A 309 -16.77 -5.08 -25.00
CA ALA A 309 -15.85 -4.05 -24.54
C ALA A 309 -14.56 -4.05 -25.39
N VAL A 310 -13.97 -5.22 -25.62
CA VAL A 310 -12.75 -5.38 -26.43
C VAL A 310 -13.01 -4.99 -27.89
N LYS A 311 -14.15 -5.38 -28.46
CA LYS A 311 -14.53 -5.00 -29.84
C LYS A 311 -14.75 -3.50 -29.99
N LYS A 312 -15.36 -2.85 -29.01
CA LYS A 312 -15.72 -1.42 -29.09
C LYS A 312 -14.59 -0.46 -28.69
N LEU A 313 -13.77 -0.84 -27.71
CA LEU A 313 -12.63 -0.03 -27.25
C LEU A 313 -11.35 -0.32 -28.05
N GLY A 314 -11.24 -1.51 -28.63
CA GLY A 314 -10.03 -2.02 -29.25
C GLY A 314 -8.96 -2.39 -28.21
N MET A 315 -8.13 -3.39 -28.51
CA MET A 315 -7.04 -3.80 -27.62
C MET A 315 -6.09 -2.66 -27.31
N TRP A 316 -5.73 -1.82 -28.28
CA TRP A 316 -4.86 -0.68 -28.04
C TRP A 316 -5.51 0.42 -27.20
N GLY A 317 -6.80 0.69 -27.43
CA GLY A 317 -7.56 1.68 -26.65
C GLY A 317 -7.72 1.25 -25.19
N LEU A 318 -7.79 -0.06 -24.94
CA LEU A 318 -7.89 -0.62 -23.60
C LEU A 318 -6.66 -0.32 -22.72
N PHE A 319 -5.47 -0.23 -23.32
CA PHE A 319 -4.22 0.03 -22.58
C PHE A 319 -3.81 1.51 -22.57
N THR A 320 -4.23 2.31 -23.55
CA THR A 320 -3.72 3.68 -23.72
C THR A 320 -4.68 4.78 -23.28
N ARG A 321 -6.00 4.53 -23.37
CA ARG A 321 -7.02 5.58 -23.15
C ARG A 321 -7.04 6.05 -21.69
N GLY A 322 -6.65 7.28 -21.44
CA GLY A 322 -6.66 7.89 -20.09
C GLY A 322 -5.50 7.47 -19.17
N LEU A 323 -4.53 6.71 -19.68
CA LEU A 323 -3.40 6.20 -18.90
C LEU A 323 -2.53 7.32 -18.28
N PRO A 324 -2.15 8.41 -18.99
CA PRO A 324 -1.29 9.45 -18.40
C PRO A 324 -1.94 10.14 -17.19
N LEU A 325 -3.23 10.45 -17.27
CA LEU A 325 -3.97 11.04 -16.15
C LEU A 325 -4.07 10.06 -14.97
N ARG A 326 -4.25 8.78 -15.27
CA ARG A 326 -4.28 7.73 -14.25
C ARG A 326 -2.92 7.56 -13.58
N ILE A 327 -1.82 7.58 -14.32
CA ILE A 327 -0.46 7.49 -13.77
C ILE A 327 -0.23 8.62 -12.77
N LEU A 328 -0.55 9.86 -13.14
CA LEU A 328 -0.40 11.01 -12.24
C LEU A 328 -1.26 10.85 -10.99
N MET A 329 -2.54 10.49 -11.15
CA MET A 329 -3.46 10.39 -10.02
C MET A 329 -3.17 9.21 -9.09
N ILE A 330 -2.99 8.01 -9.64
CA ILE A 330 -2.73 6.81 -8.86
C ILE A 330 -1.33 6.83 -8.28
N GLY A 331 -0.33 7.33 -9.02
CA GLY A 331 1.03 7.52 -8.52
C GLY A 331 1.03 8.41 -7.28
N THR A 332 0.49 9.64 -7.40
CA THR A 332 0.46 10.58 -6.27
C THR A 332 -0.37 10.06 -5.10
N LEU A 333 -1.54 9.48 -5.35
CA LEU A 333 -2.40 8.89 -4.33
C LEU A 333 -1.69 7.74 -3.60
N THR A 334 -1.06 6.82 -4.33
CA THR A 334 -0.37 5.65 -3.76
C THR A 334 0.87 6.06 -2.97
N GLY A 335 1.67 6.98 -3.51
CA GLY A 335 2.83 7.56 -2.81
C GLY A 335 2.43 8.23 -1.49
N THR A 336 1.39 9.07 -1.53
CA THR A 336 0.87 9.75 -0.33
C THR A 336 0.33 8.75 0.69
N GLN A 337 -0.39 7.72 0.22
CA GLN A 337 -0.92 6.67 1.09
C GLN A 337 0.19 5.92 1.84
N TRP A 338 1.25 5.52 1.13
CA TRP A 338 2.39 4.86 1.76
C TRP A 338 3.17 5.79 2.69
N GLY A 339 3.33 7.06 2.32
CA GLY A 339 3.95 8.07 3.18
C GLY A 339 3.21 8.27 4.50
N ILE A 340 1.88 8.44 4.46
CA ILE A 340 1.05 8.60 5.66
C ILE A 340 1.06 7.31 6.50
N TYR A 341 0.96 6.15 5.84
CA TYR A 341 0.96 4.85 6.52
C TYR A 341 2.27 4.60 7.27
N ASP A 342 3.41 4.77 6.61
CA ASP A 342 4.71 4.56 7.24
C ASP A 342 5.03 5.65 8.26
N ALA A 343 4.59 6.90 8.07
CA ALA A 343 4.70 7.95 9.09
C ALA A 343 3.93 7.56 10.37
N PHE A 344 2.72 7.01 10.21
CA PHE A 344 1.95 6.50 11.34
C PHE A 344 2.65 5.31 12.02
N LYS A 345 3.19 4.36 11.26
CA LYS A 345 3.94 3.22 11.82
C LYS A 345 5.13 3.71 12.64
N VAL A 346 5.91 4.65 12.12
CA VAL A 346 7.05 5.24 12.83
C VAL A 346 6.60 5.95 14.10
N PHE A 347 5.47 6.66 14.06
CA PHE A 347 4.89 7.33 15.22
C PHE A 347 4.50 6.35 16.34
N VAL A 348 3.93 5.19 16.00
CA VAL A 348 3.54 4.14 16.97
C VAL A 348 4.67 3.16 17.30
N GLY A 349 5.91 3.43 16.86
CA GLY A 349 7.09 2.61 17.17
C GLY A 349 7.24 1.34 16.32
N LEU A 350 6.49 1.20 15.23
CA LEU A 350 6.63 0.12 14.25
C LEU A 350 7.64 0.51 13.14
N PRO A 351 8.35 -0.47 12.55
CA PRO A 351 9.26 -0.20 11.45
C PRO A 351 8.48 0.19 10.17
N THR A 352 9.12 1.03 9.35
CA THR A 352 8.62 1.36 8.01
C THR A 352 8.52 0.09 7.15
N THR A 353 7.58 0.09 6.21
CA THR A 353 7.34 -1.08 5.37
C THR A 353 8.59 -1.42 4.53
N GLY A 354 8.85 -2.71 4.32
CA GLY A 354 10.08 -3.19 3.69
C GLY A 354 11.33 -3.10 4.57
N ALA A 355 11.19 -2.90 5.89
CA ALA A 355 12.31 -3.05 6.82
C ALA A 355 12.44 -4.50 7.24
N ALA A 356 13.67 -4.97 7.41
CA ALA A 356 13.90 -6.16 8.19
C ALA A 356 13.27 -5.96 9.58
N PRO A 357 12.54 -6.95 10.14
CA PRO A 357 12.14 -6.94 11.52
C PRO A 357 13.40 -6.71 12.36
N PRO A 358 13.30 -5.92 13.45
CA PRO A 358 14.40 -5.87 14.40
C PRO A 358 14.76 -7.31 14.78
N ALA A 359 16.06 -7.64 14.72
CA ALA A 359 16.56 -8.95 15.10
C ALA A 359 15.92 -9.33 16.44
N ALA A 360 15.32 -10.52 16.51
CA ALA A 360 14.75 -11.02 17.74
C ALA A 360 15.82 -10.89 18.83
N ALA A 361 15.53 -10.11 19.87
CA ALA A 361 16.39 -10.05 21.03
C ALA A 361 16.41 -11.46 21.61
N ASN A 362 17.55 -12.14 21.48
CA ASN A 362 17.82 -13.43 22.09
C ASN A 362 17.80 -13.33 23.61
#